data_AF-A0A7W0QYC0-F1
#
_entry.id   AF-A0A7W0QYC0-F1
#
_cell.length_a   1.000
_cell.length_b   1.000
_cell.length_c   1.000
_cell.angle_alpha   90.00
_cell.angle_beta   90.00
_cell.angle_gamma   90.00
#
_symmetry.space_group_name_H-M   'P 1'
#
loop_
_entity.id
_entity.type
_entity.pdbx_description
1 polymer ?
#
loop_
_entity_poly.entity_id
_entity_poly.type
_entity_poly.pdbx_seq_one_letter_code
_entity_poly.pdbx_strand_id
1 'polypeptide(L)'
;FLHYWHDSHGPLIRDTPGLGDRTVRYEQHPARADDRSEWDGVAMQEFASWDDFVAMLGGEAGEAMRADEANFLDSQSIKVVFTEDPVVVIEPSSGTATDIEP
;
A
#
# COMPACT_ATOMS: atom_id res chain seq x y z
N PHE A 1 -0.28 -15.31 3.92
CA PHE A 1 -0.48 -13.86 3.92
C PHE A 1 0.61 -13.14 3.12
N LEU A 2 1.77 -12.82 3.71
CA LEU A 2 2.80 -11.93 3.10
C LEU A 2 3.22 -12.29 1.67
N HIS A 3 3.47 -13.57 1.39
CA HIS A 3 3.84 -14.01 0.03
C HIS A 3 2.76 -13.67 -1.01
N TYR A 4 1.48 -13.90 -0.70
CA TYR A 4 0.38 -13.58 -1.61
C TYR A 4 0.22 -12.07 -1.79
N TRP A 5 0.37 -11.32 -0.68
CA TRP A 5 0.26 -9.87 -0.69
C TRP A 5 1.35 -9.23 -1.58
N HIS A 6 2.60 -9.69 -1.46
CA HIS A 6 3.72 -9.19 -2.24
C HIS A 6 3.74 -9.69 -3.68
N ASP A 7 3.55 -10.99 -3.91
CA ASP A 7 3.88 -11.62 -5.19
C ASP A 7 2.65 -11.82 -6.10
N SER A 8 1.44 -11.68 -5.57
CA SER A 8 0.19 -11.77 -6.35
C SER A 8 -0.60 -10.46 -6.34
N HIS A 9 -0.99 -10.00 -5.15
CA HIS A 9 -1.88 -8.85 -5.00
C HIS A 9 -1.20 -7.53 -5.39
N GLY A 10 0.07 -7.34 -4.99
CA GLY A 10 0.88 -6.19 -5.39
C GLY A 10 0.98 -6.01 -6.91
N PRO A 11 1.43 -7.02 -7.67
CA PRO A 11 1.41 -7.01 -9.13
C PRO A 11 0.03 -6.80 -9.73
N LEU A 12 -1.03 -7.39 -9.16
CA LEU A 12 -2.39 -7.17 -9.62
C LEU A 12 -2.76 -5.68 -9.58
N ILE A 13 -2.48 -4.98 -8.48
CA ILE A 13 -2.74 -3.53 -8.40
C ILE A 13 -1.87 -2.77 -9.40
N ARG A 14 -0.56 -3.03 -9.41
CA ARG A 14 0.42 -2.31 -10.25
C ARG A 14 0.12 -2.42 -11.74
N ASP A 15 -0.22 -3.61 -12.21
CA ASP A 15 -0.22 -3.94 -13.64
C ASP A 15 -1.62 -3.87 -14.27
N THR A 16 -2.69 -3.72 -13.47
CA THR A 16 -4.07 -3.68 -13.98
C THR A 16 -4.50 -2.25 -14.35
N PRO A 17 -4.91 -2.01 -15.60
CA PRO A 17 -5.44 -0.71 -16.00
C PRO A 17 -6.63 -0.28 -15.15
N GLY A 18 -6.59 0.97 -14.70
CA GLY A 18 -7.59 1.52 -13.79
C GLY A 18 -7.38 1.21 -12.30
N LEU A 19 -6.39 0.37 -11.95
CA LEU A 19 -5.83 0.30 -10.60
C LEU A 19 -4.52 1.09 -10.55
N GLY A 20 -3.46 0.55 -11.15
CA GLY A 20 -2.11 1.13 -11.12
C GLY A 20 -2.05 2.55 -11.69
N ASP A 21 -2.82 2.82 -12.73
CA ASP A 21 -2.89 4.17 -13.35
C ASP A 21 -3.53 5.22 -12.44
N ARG A 22 -4.21 4.82 -11.36
CA ARG A 22 -4.87 5.70 -10.39
C ARG A 22 -4.13 5.80 -9.06
N THR A 23 -3.22 4.88 -8.79
CA THR A 23 -2.46 4.82 -7.53
C THR A 23 -1.08 5.47 -7.74
N VAL A 24 -0.86 6.62 -7.11
CA VAL A 24 0.40 7.38 -7.20
C VAL A 24 1.54 6.59 -6.55
N ARG A 25 1.26 6.00 -5.39
CA ARG A 25 2.21 5.20 -4.62
C ARG A 25 1.47 4.08 -3.91
N TYR A 26 2.06 2.89 -3.92
CA TYR A 26 1.60 1.76 -3.12
C TYR A 26 2.77 1.13 -2.39
N GLU A 27 2.68 1.09 -1.07
CA GLU A 27 3.67 0.47 -0.19
C GLU A 27 3.04 -0.61 0.65
N GLN A 28 3.81 -1.68 0.85
CA GLN A 28 3.47 -2.78 1.74
C GLN A 28 4.51 -2.80 2.85
N HIS A 29 4.07 -2.59 4.08
CA HIS A 29 4.90 -2.63 5.28
C HIS A 29 4.52 -3.85 6.12
N PRO A 30 5.19 -5.00 5.94
CA PRO A 30 4.99 -6.15 6.82
C PRO A 30 5.26 -5.79 8.27
N ALA A 31 4.47 -6.35 9.19
CA ALA A 31 4.77 -6.25 10.61
C ALA A 31 6.14 -6.88 10.88
N ARG A 32 6.87 -6.29 11.83
CA ARG A 32 8.14 -6.88 12.29
C ARG A 32 7.87 -8.20 13.01
N ALA A 33 8.85 -9.10 13.00
CA ALA A 33 8.75 -10.38 13.69
C ALA A 33 8.50 -10.25 15.21
N ASP A 34 8.92 -9.13 15.81
CA ASP A 34 8.75 -8.81 17.23
C ASP A 34 7.55 -7.89 17.53
N ASP A 35 6.76 -7.52 16.53
CA ASP A 35 5.58 -6.68 16.70
C ASP A 35 4.48 -7.40 17.52
N ARG A 36 3.65 -6.62 18.22
CA ARG A 36 2.59 -7.10 19.14
C ARG A 36 1.24 -6.41 18.89
N SER A 37 1.09 -5.73 17.75
CA SER A 37 -0.12 -4.95 17.44
C SER A 37 -1.32 -5.80 17.01
N GLU A 38 -1.13 -7.11 16.81
CA GLU A 38 -2.09 -8.06 16.25
C GLU A 38 -2.34 -7.92 14.74
N TRP A 39 -1.64 -7.00 14.06
CA TRP A 39 -1.71 -6.82 12.60
C TRP A 39 -0.54 -7.48 11.88
N ASP A 40 -0.81 -8.07 10.71
CA ASP A 40 0.23 -8.67 9.85
C ASP A 40 1.07 -7.62 9.08
N GLY A 41 0.59 -6.37 9.00
CA GLY A 41 1.25 -5.27 8.31
C GLY A 41 0.31 -4.12 7.97
N VAL A 42 0.84 -3.12 7.27
CA VAL A 42 0.12 -1.93 6.81
C VAL A 42 0.34 -1.72 5.32
N ALA A 43 -0.76 -1.56 4.59
CA ALA A 43 -0.76 -1.02 3.24
C ALA A 43 -0.85 0.51 3.30
N MET A 44 0.03 1.22 2.58
CA MET A 44 -0.09 2.65 2.37
C MET A 44 -0.31 2.93 0.88
N GLN A 45 -1.35 3.69 0.57
CA GLN A 45 -1.71 4.04 -0.80
C GLN A 45 -1.88 5.56 -0.90
N GLU A 46 -1.26 6.14 -1.90
CA GLU A 46 -1.41 7.55 -2.23
C GLU A 46 -2.18 7.68 -3.55
N PHE A 47 -3.10 8.63 -3.60
CA PHE A 47 -3.92 8.94 -4.75
C PHE A 47 -3.81 10.43 -5.07
N ALA A 48 -3.89 10.79 -6.34
CA ALA A 48 -3.84 12.20 -6.75
C ALA A 48 -5.09 12.98 -6.31
N SER A 49 -6.21 12.28 -6.12
CA SER A 49 -7.47 12.86 -5.65
C SER A 49 -8.38 11.82 -5.00
N TRP A 50 -9.37 12.29 -4.25
CA TRP A 50 -10.44 11.43 -3.73
C TRP A 50 -11.26 10.77 -4.85
N ASP A 51 -11.45 11.49 -5.96
CA ASP A 51 -12.20 10.97 -7.11
C ASP A 51 -11.44 9.81 -7.79
N ASP A 52 -10.12 9.88 -7.87
CA ASP A 52 -9.29 8.77 -8.39
C ASP A 52 -9.39 7.53 -7.49
N PHE A 53 -9.39 7.72 -6.16
CA PHE A 53 -9.61 6.63 -5.21
C PHE A 53 -10.99 5.98 -5.39
N VAL A 54 -12.06 6.77 -5.48
CA VAL A 54 -13.42 6.25 -5.69
C VAL A 54 -13.53 5.56 -7.06
N ALA A 55 -12.94 6.13 -8.11
CA ALA A 55 -12.95 5.56 -9.45
C ALA A 55 -12.17 4.23 -9.52
N MET A 56 -11.07 4.10 -8.78
CA MET A 56 -10.34 2.84 -8.63
C MET A 56 -11.25 1.75 -8.07
N LEU A 57 -12.00 2.05 -7.00
CA LEU A 57 -12.86 1.07 -6.33
C LEU A 57 -14.14 0.72 -7.09
N GLY A 58 -14.66 1.65 -7.89
CA GLY A 58 -15.97 1.55 -8.54
C GLY A 58 -15.98 0.86 -9.90
N GLY A 59 -14.83 0.58 -10.50
CA GLY A 59 -14.73 -0.10 -11.80
C GLY A 59 -14.66 -1.62 -11.71
N GLU A 60 -14.78 -2.31 -12.85
CA GLU A 60 -14.62 -3.77 -12.97
C GLU A 60 -13.28 -4.26 -12.39
N ALA A 61 -12.19 -3.51 -12.63
CA ALA A 61 -10.89 -3.81 -12.05
C ALA A 61 -10.90 -3.73 -10.51
N GLY A 62 -11.64 -2.79 -9.93
CA GLY A 62 -11.82 -2.65 -8.48
C GLY A 62 -12.65 -3.79 -7.89
N GLU A 63 -13.64 -4.30 -8.62
CA GLU A 63 -14.39 -5.49 -8.23
C GLU A 63 -13.50 -6.75 -8.25
N ALA A 64 -12.67 -6.90 -9.29
CA ALA A 64 -11.72 -8.00 -9.39
C ALA A 64 -10.66 -7.95 -8.28
N MET A 65 -10.14 -6.76 -7.96
CA MET A 65 -9.24 -6.55 -6.82
C MET A 65 -9.90 -6.95 -5.50
N ARG A 66 -11.13 -6.51 -5.25
CA ARG A 66 -11.88 -6.89 -4.03
C ARG A 66 -12.20 -8.39 -3.96
N ALA A 67 -12.39 -9.04 -5.10
CA ALA A 67 -12.52 -10.50 -5.14
C ALA A 67 -11.19 -11.20 -4.81
N ASP A 68 -10.06 -10.66 -5.29
CA ASP A 68 -8.71 -11.16 -4.96
C ASP A 68 -8.36 -11.00 -3.48
N GLU A 69 -8.78 -9.90 -2.85
CA GLU A 69 -8.60 -9.65 -1.41
C GLU A 69 -9.13 -10.81 -0.55
N ALA A 70 -10.23 -11.46 -0.94
CA ALA A 70 -10.80 -12.59 -0.22
C ALA A 70 -9.89 -13.83 -0.15
N ASN A 71 -8.85 -13.91 -1.00
CA ASN A 71 -7.89 -15.01 -0.98
C ASN A 71 -6.90 -14.92 0.19
N PHE A 72 -6.70 -13.74 0.77
CA PHE A 72 -5.65 -13.54 1.76
C PHE A 72 -5.97 -12.58 2.92
N LEU A 73 -6.95 -11.70 2.78
CA LEU A 73 -7.33 -10.74 3.82
C LEU A 73 -8.48 -11.25 4.70
N ASP A 74 -8.34 -11.05 6.01
CA ASP A 74 -9.48 -11.03 6.92
C ASP A 74 -10.10 -9.64 6.96
N SER A 75 -11.08 -9.41 6.08
CA SER A 75 -11.72 -8.11 5.90
C SER A 75 -12.50 -7.62 7.14
N GLN A 76 -12.88 -8.49 8.06
CA GLN A 76 -13.57 -8.10 9.29
C GLN A 76 -12.62 -7.45 10.30
N SER A 77 -11.34 -7.81 10.21
CA SER A 77 -10.32 -7.30 11.10
C SER A 77 -9.70 -6.00 10.58
N ILE A 78 -9.68 -5.74 9.27
CA ILE A 78 -9.03 -4.54 8.69
C ILE A 78 -9.51 -3.21 9.31
N LYS A 79 -8.56 -2.31 9.59
CA LYS A 79 -8.81 -0.90 9.89
C LYS A 79 -8.28 -0.02 8.76
N VAL A 80 -9.11 0.94 8.34
CA VAL A 80 -8.77 1.92 7.28
C VAL A 80 -8.82 3.31 7.87
N VAL A 81 -7.80 4.12 7.58
CA VAL A 81 -7.72 5.54 7.93
C VAL A 81 -7.41 6.31 6.65
N PHE A 82 -8.11 7.43 6.45
CA PHE A 82 -7.82 8.39 5.40
C PHE A 82 -7.16 9.61 6.03
N THR A 83 -6.10 10.10 5.40
CA THR A 83 -5.32 11.24 5.86
C THR A 83 -5.27 12.30 4.78
N GLU A 84 -4.98 13.54 5.17
CA GLU A 84 -4.50 14.56 4.25
C GLU A 84 -2.98 14.40 4.03
N ASP A 85 -2.39 15.35 3.31
CA ASP A 85 -0.94 15.42 3.10
C ASP A 85 -0.17 15.40 4.44
N PRO A 86 1.01 14.74 4.48
CA PRO A 86 1.77 14.63 5.71
C PRO A 86 2.34 15.99 6.15
N VAL A 87 2.24 16.27 7.45
CA VAL A 87 3.01 17.37 8.08
C VAL A 87 4.40 16.83 8.42
N VAL A 88 5.40 17.20 7.62
CA VAL A 88 6.80 16.80 7.85
C VAL A 88 7.42 17.64 8.96
N VAL A 89 7.69 17.01 10.11
CA VAL A 89 8.29 17.69 11.29
C VAL A 89 9.80 17.45 11.39
N ILE A 90 10.28 16.32 10.88
CA ILE A 90 11.69 15.94 10.85
C ILE A 90 11.99 15.44 9.43
N GLU A 91 12.87 16.14 8.72
CA GLU A 91 13.35 15.69 7.42
C GLU A 91 14.36 14.55 7.58
N PRO A 92 14.42 13.60 6.63
CA PRO A 92 15.52 12.65 6.60
C PRO A 92 16.84 13.43 6.49
N SER A 93 17.81 13.12 7.35
CA SER A 93 19.13 13.72 7.25
C SER A 93 19.64 13.52 5.83
N SER A 94 20.04 14.61 5.16
CA SER A 94 20.67 14.58 3.84
C SER A 94 22.02 13.85 3.95
N GLY A 95 21.99 12.53 4.01
CA GLY A 95 23.16 11.69 4.10
C GLY A 95 23.91 11.76 2.78
N THR A 96 24.87 12.67 2.68
CA THR A 96 25.94 12.50 1.71
C THR A 96 26.81 11.35 2.22
N ALA A 97 26.54 10.15 1.72
CA ALA A 97 27.50 9.06 1.75
C ALA A 97 28.71 9.51 0.92
N THR A 98 29.60 10.28 1.53
CA THR A 98 30.87 10.66 0.93
C THR A 98 31.89 9.65 1.42
N ASP A 99 32.30 8.79 0.49
CA ASP A 99 33.57 8.08 0.41
C ASP A 99 34.10 7.41 1.68
N ILE A 100 33.85 6.10 1.80
CA ILE A 100 34.87 5.19 2.31
C ILE A 100 35.25 4.24 1.18
N GLU A 101 36.38 4.53 0.53
CA GLU A 101 37.18 3.62 -0.27
C GLU A 101 38.63 3.73 0.21
N PRO A 102 39.45 2.67 0.07
CA PRO A 102 39.37 1.36 0.71
C PRO A 102 40.33 1.22 1.93
#